data_AF-A0A1C6IKV4-F1
#
_entry.id   AF-A0A1C6IKV4-F1
#
_cell.length_a   1.000
_cell.length_b   1.000
_cell.length_c   1.000
_cell.angle_alpha   90.00
_cell.angle_beta   90.00
_cell.angle_gamma   90.00
#
_symmetry.space_group_name_H-M   'P 1'
#
loop_
_entity.id
_entity.type
_entity.pdbx_description
1 polymer ?
#
loop_
_entity_poly.entity_id
_entity_poly.type
_entity_poly.pdbx_seq_one_letter_code
_entity_poly.pdbx_strand_id
1 'polypeptide(L)'
;MIKEIEVSEINEKDNSEEMEREQYINDNSRENWDLSGDILDCFKRYSNELSVEEQEEIIKGIEDGLTDQEIKRYFVVYGAEKMRQYRRVLTVQKENVPSTIRKTDRLIQRYLKKQRR
;
A
#
# COMPACT_ATOMS: atom_id res chain seq x y z
N MET A 1 64.14 -1.48 30.35
CA MET A 1 63.11 -1.32 29.30
C MET A 1 62.15 -2.49 29.37
N ILE A 2 61.05 -2.33 30.10
CA ILE A 2 59.85 -3.15 29.96
C ILE A 2 58.71 -2.14 30.10
N LYS A 3 57.88 -2.01 29.06
CA LYS A 3 56.76 -1.08 29.04
C LYS A 3 55.65 -1.68 29.89
N GLU A 4 55.22 -0.95 30.91
CA GLU A 4 53.98 -1.23 31.63
C GLU A 4 52.82 -1.00 30.66
N ILE A 5 52.00 -2.03 30.48
CA ILE A 5 50.69 -1.91 29.84
C ILE A 5 49.71 -1.86 31.01
N GLU A 6 49.28 -0.66 31.36
CA GLU A 6 48.12 -0.46 32.22
C GLU A 6 46.89 -0.96 31.46
N VAL A 7 46.27 -2.03 31.98
CA VAL A 7 44.96 -2.49 31.51
C VAL A 7 43.94 -1.56 32.16
N SER A 8 43.64 -0.47 31.45
CA SER A 8 42.59 0.47 31.83
C SER A 8 41.22 -0.19 31.75
N GLU A 9 40.48 -0.05 32.85
CA GLU A 9 39.11 -0.48 33.10
C GLU A 9 38.20 -0.19 31.90
N ILE A 10 37.51 -1.23 31.41
CA ILE A 10 36.46 -1.08 30.41
C ILE A 10 35.23 -0.53 31.16
N ASN A 11 35.08 0.79 31.08
CA ASN A 11 33.96 1.54 31.63
C ASN A 11 32.66 1.14 30.89
N GLU A 12 31.88 0.24 31.48
CA GLU A 12 30.49 -0.04 31.08
C GLU A 12 29.62 1.17 31.40
N LYS A 13 29.64 2.20 30.55
CA LYS A 13 28.77 3.37 30.79
C LYS A 13 28.42 4.20 29.57
N ASP A 14 28.14 3.59 28.43
CA ASP A 14 27.57 4.31 27.29
C ASP A 14 26.52 3.44 26.60
N ASN A 15 25.28 3.46 27.08
CA ASN A 15 24.16 2.94 26.27
C ASN A 15 22.76 3.46 26.66
N SER A 16 22.67 4.65 27.26
CA SER A 16 21.35 5.22 27.64
C SER A 16 21.02 6.57 27.01
N GLU A 17 21.93 7.16 26.24
CA GLU A 17 21.71 8.45 25.56
C GLU A 17 21.53 8.33 24.04
N GLU A 18 21.74 7.15 23.45
CA GLU A 18 21.55 6.90 22.01
C GLU A 18 20.10 6.47 21.66
N MET A 19 19.28 6.13 22.65
CA MET A 19 17.86 5.80 22.46
C MET A 19 16.91 7.01 22.39
N GLU A 20 17.36 8.21 22.77
CA GLU A 20 16.51 9.42 22.71
C GLU A 20 16.59 10.17 21.36
N ARG A 21 17.39 9.68 20.39
CA ARG A 21 17.56 10.34 19.08
C ARG A 21 17.00 9.59 17.87
N GLU A 22 16.41 8.40 18.06
CA GLU A 22 15.69 7.71 16.98
C GLU A 22 14.18 7.95 17.01
N GLN A 23 13.69 8.68 18.01
CA GLN A 23 12.33 9.23 18.03
C GLN A 23 12.27 10.60 17.32
N TYR A 24 13.04 10.78 16.25
CA TYR A 24 12.61 11.67 15.18
C TYR A 24 11.46 10.97 14.49
N ILE A 25 10.25 11.27 14.96
CA ILE A 25 9.01 10.99 14.25
C ILE A 25 9.25 11.37 12.78
N ASN A 26 9.31 10.36 11.92
CA ASN A 26 9.26 10.56 10.49
C ASN A 26 7.84 11.07 10.18
N ASP A 27 7.62 12.36 10.39
CA ASP A 27 6.37 13.07 10.09
C ASP A 27 5.98 12.93 8.59
N ASN A 28 6.88 12.40 7.75
CA ASN A 28 6.69 12.08 6.33
C ASN A 28 6.44 10.58 6.04
N SER A 29 6.04 9.80 7.03
CA SER A 29 5.59 8.43 6.79
C SER A 29 4.33 8.46 5.91
N ARG A 30 4.32 7.72 4.79
CA ARG A 30 3.16 7.62 3.87
C ARG A 30 1.86 7.22 4.57
N GLU A 31 1.96 6.60 5.75
CA GLU A 31 0.84 6.26 6.63
C GLU A 31 0.03 7.49 7.10
N ASN A 32 0.66 8.67 7.16
CA ASN A 32 0.04 9.93 7.59
C ASN A 32 -0.50 10.77 6.42
N TRP A 33 -0.48 10.26 5.19
CA TRP A 33 -0.97 11.00 4.04
C TRP A 33 -2.48 11.23 4.13
N ASP A 34 -2.90 12.47 3.82
CA ASP A 34 -4.31 12.82 3.72
C ASP A 34 -4.87 12.29 2.40
N LEU A 35 -5.55 11.14 2.50
CA LEU A 35 -6.25 10.47 1.40
C LEU A 35 -7.76 10.78 1.37
N SER A 36 -8.18 11.89 1.98
CA SER A 36 -9.56 12.38 1.87
C SER A 36 -9.86 12.92 0.47
N GLY A 37 -11.14 12.88 0.07
CA GLY A 37 -11.57 13.38 -1.25
C GLY A 37 -11.46 12.33 -2.37
N ASP A 38 -11.41 12.82 -3.62
CA ASP A 38 -11.36 11.99 -4.81
C ASP A 38 -9.96 11.40 -5.05
N ILE A 39 -9.90 10.26 -5.74
CA ILE A 39 -8.63 9.60 -6.07
C ILE A 39 -7.73 10.47 -6.94
N LEU A 40 -8.33 11.24 -7.87
CA LEU A 40 -7.59 12.15 -8.74
C LEU A 40 -6.94 13.30 -7.95
N ASP A 41 -7.62 13.79 -6.90
CA ASP A 41 -7.08 14.83 -6.04
C ASP A 41 -5.92 14.30 -5.20
N CYS A 42 -6.06 13.10 -4.65
CA CYS A 42 -4.98 12.40 -3.95
C CYS A 42 -3.77 12.20 -4.87
N PHE A 43 -4.00 11.76 -6.10
CA PHE A 43 -2.96 11.51 -7.08
C PHE A 43 -2.20 12.78 -7.46
N LYS A 44 -2.90 13.88 -7.73
CA LYS A 44 -2.26 15.17 -8.01
C LYS A 44 -1.41 15.65 -6.84
N ARG A 45 -1.96 15.55 -5.62
CA ARG A 45 -1.32 16.01 -4.39
C ARG A 45 0.01 15.31 -4.12
N TYR A 46 0.06 13.99 -4.34
CA TYR A 46 1.23 13.15 -4.04
C TYR A 46 2.01 12.71 -5.27
N SER A 47 1.74 13.30 -6.44
CA SER A 47 2.39 12.91 -7.69
C SER A 47 3.91 13.10 -7.63
N ASN A 48 4.40 14.15 -6.96
CA ASN A 48 5.83 14.41 -6.87
C ASN A 48 6.57 13.45 -5.93
N GLU A 49 5.87 12.90 -4.94
CA GLU A 49 6.36 11.97 -3.91
C GLU A 49 6.31 10.51 -4.35
N LEU A 50 5.57 10.22 -5.42
CA LEU A 50 5.47 8.91 -6.06
C LEU A 50 6.49 8.78 -7.18
N SER A 51 7.18 7.65 -7.24
CA SER A 51 8.04 7.36 -8.39
C SER A 51 7.19 7.14 -9.65
N VAL A 52 7.79 7.29 -10.83
CA VAL A 52 7.10 7.05 -12.12
C VAL A 52 6.49 5.65 -12.18
N GLU A 53 7.18 4.65 -11.64
CA GLU A 53 6.71 3.27 -11.59
C GLU A 53 5.51 3.09 -10.65
N GLU A 54 5.51 3.79 -9.52
CA GLU A 54 4.39 3.79 -8.57
C GLU A 54 3.16 4.49 -9.17
N GLN A 55 3.38 5.61 -9.88
CA GLN A 55 2.33 6.31 -10.61
C GLN A 55 1.71 5.42 -11.69
N GLU A 56 2.52 4.69 -12.45
CA GLU A 56 2.03 3.75 -13.45
C GLU A 56 1.14 2.65 -12.85
N GLU A 57 1.50 2.08 -11.69
CA GLU A 57 0.66 1.05 -11.07
C GLU A 57 -0.65 1.62 -10.53
N ILE A 58 -0.67 2.88 -10.08
CA ILE A 58 -1.92 3.58 -9.74
C ILE A 58 -2.81 3.75 -10.97
N ILE A 59 -2.24 4.22 -12.10
CA ILE A 59 -2.97 4.40 -13.35
C ILE A 59 -3.53 3.06 -13.84
N LYS A 60 -2.71 2.00 -13.86
CA LYS A 60 -3.17 0.65 -14.23
C LYS A 60 -4.29 0.15 -13.31
N GLY A 61 -4.23 0.46 -12.01
CA GLY A 61 -5.30 0.13 -11.08
C GLY A 61 -6.62 0.83 -11.42
N ILE A 62 -6.57 2.10 -11.82
CA ILE A 62 -7.74 2.86 -12.29
C ILE A 62 -8.29 2.26 -13.59
N GLU A 63 -7.42 1.94 -14.56
CA GLU A 63 -7.79 1.31 -15.84
C GLU A 63 -8.40 -0.08 -15.65
N ASP A 64 -7.88 -0.86 -14.70
CA ASP A 64 -8.41 -2.17 -14.30
C ASP A 64 -9.75 -2.06 -13.55
N GLY A 65 -10.25 -0.84 -13.32
CA GLY A 65 -11.53 -0.56 -12.67
C GLY A 65 -11.52 -0.86 -11.17
N LEU A 66 -10.36 -0.73 -10.51
CA LEU A 66 -10.29 -0.75 -9.04
C LEU A 66 -11.06 0.43 -8.44
N THR A 67 -11.63 0.20 -7.26
CA THR A 67 -12.34 1.24 -6.53
C THR A 67 -11.35 2.24 -5.93
N ASP A 68 -11.79 3.47 -5.69
CA ASP A 68 -10.95 4.50 -5.07
C ASP A 68 -10.35 4.05 -3.74
N GLN A 69 -11.09 3.26 -2.95
CA GLN A 69 -10.58 2.71 -1.68
C GLN A 69 -9.47 1.69 -1.88
N GLU A 70 -9.55 0.86 -2.93
CA GLU A 70 -8.49 -0.10 -3.28
C GLU A 70 -7.24 0.64 -3.77
N ILE A 71 -7.41 1.67 -4.59
CA ILE A 71 -6.31 2.45 -5.14
C ILE A 71 -5.67 3.32 -4.05
N LYS A 72 -6.44 3.89 -3.11
CA LYS A 72 -5.89 4.66 -1.98
C LYS A 72 -4.91 3.86 -1.13
N ARG A 73 -5.05 2.53 -1.06
CA ARG A 73 -4.08 1.68 -0.36
C ARG A 73 -2.70 1.69 -1.02
N TYR A 74 -2.62 1.95 -2.32
CA TYR A 74 -1.35 2.09 -3.03
C TYR A 74 -0.51 3.23 -2.50
N PHE A 75 -1.13 4.32 -2.06
CA PHE A 75 -0.42 5.50 -1.54
C PHE A 75 0.33 5.21 -0.23
N VAL A 76 -0.13 4.23 0.55
CA VAL A 76 0.51 3.81 1.82
C VAL A 76 1.60 2.75 1.57
N VAL A 77 1.50 2.02 0.46
CA VAL A 77 2.45 0.96 0.11
C VAL A 77 3.69 1.57 -0.53
N TYR A 78 4.86 1.26 0.04
CA TYR A 78 6.14 1.65 -0.57
C TYR A 78 6.57 0.66 -1.66
N GLY A 79 6.80 1.16 -2.86
CA GLY A 79 7.41 0.46 -3.98
C GLY A 79 6.40 -0.13 -4.97
N ALA A 80 6.69 0.08 -6.26
CA ALA A 80 5.86 -0.35 -7.38
C ALA A 80 5.64 -1.87 -7.44
N GLU A 81 6.62 -2.66 -6.98
CA GLU A 81 6.50 -4.13 -6.97
C GLU A 81 5.39 -4.62 -6.03
N LYS A 82 5.27 -4.03 -4.84
CA LYS A 82 4.18 -4.36 -3.91
C LYS A 82 2.82 -3.92 -4.45
N MET A 83 2.75 -2.76 -5.09
CA MET A 83 1.53 -2.27 -5.74
C MET A 83 1.08 -3.22 -6.86
N ARG A 84 2.02 -3.69 -7.68
CA ARG A 84 1.78 -4.67 -8.75
C ARG A 84 1.26 -6.00 -8.21
N GLN A 85 1.86 -6.51 -7.14
CA GLN A 85 1.39 -7.73 -6.48
C GLN A 85 -0.03 -7.56 -5.95
N TYR A 86 -0.32 -6.44 -5.29
CA TYR A 86 -1.66 -6.12 -4.80
C TYR A 86 -2.68 -6.01 -5.94
N ARG A 87 -2.32 -5.34 -7.05
CA ARG A 87 -3.17 -5.23 -8.25
C ARG A 87 -3.58 -6.60 -8.78
N ARG A 88 -2.62 -7.51 -8.96
CA ARG A 88 -2.88 -8.89 -9.43
C ARG A 88 -3.84 -9.64 -8.52
N VAL A 89 -3.70 -9.48 -7.20
CA VAL A 89 -4.57 -10.14 -6.22
C VAL A 89 -5.99 -9.59 -6.28
N LEU A 90 -6.15 -8.27 -6.49
CA LEU A 90 -7.47 -7.66 -6.60
C LEU A 90 -8.18 -7.95 -7.92
N THR A 91 -7.46 -7.90 -9.05
CA THR A 91 -8.04 -8.18 -10.37
C THR A 91 -8.51 -9.63 -10.45
N VAL A 92 -7.72 -10.59 -9.94
CA VAL A 92 -8.11 -12.00 -9.87
C VAL A 92 -9.35 -12.20 -8.99
N GLN A 93 -9.49 -11.47 -7.89
CA GLN A 93 -10.69 -11.54 -7.05
C GLN A 93 -11.94 -11.00 -7.77
N LYS A 94 -11.80 -9.93 -8.56
CA LYS A 94 -12.88 -9.39 -9.38
C LYS A 94 -13.29 -10.33 -10.51
N GLU A 95 -12.34 -10.99 -11.15
CA GLU A 95 -12.63 -11.98 -12.21
C GLU A 95 -13.21 -13.28 -11.66
N ASN A 96 -12.82 -13.69 -10.45
CA ASN A 96 -13.38 -14.82 -9.74
C ASN A 96 -14.73 -14.50 -9.10
N VAL A 97 -15.70 -14.07 -9.91
CA VAL A 97 -17.11 -14.15 -9.51
C VAL A 97 -17.41 -15.64 -9.26
N PRO A 98 -17.74 -16.06 -8.02
CA PRO A 98 -17.98 -17.46 -7.70
C PRO A 98 -18.96 -18.07 -8.70
N SER A 99 -18.66 -19.26 -9.23
CA SER A 99 -19.50 -19.91 -10.24
C SER A 99 -20.98 -20.02 -9.83
N THR A 100 -21.24 -20.02 -8.53
CA THR A 100 -22.54 -19.92 -7.87
C THR A 100 -23.29 -18.62 -8.20
N ILE A 101 -22.62 -17.46 -8.12
CA ILE A 101 -23.20 -16.15 -8.46
C ILE A 101 -23.50 -16.06 -9.96
N ARG A 102 -22.66 -16.64 -10.82
CA ARG A 102 -22.92 -16.71 -12.27
C ARG A 102 -24.13 -17.58 -12.61
N LYS A 103 -24.42 -18.61 -11.80
CA LYS A 103 -25.61 -19.47 -11.96
C LYS A 103 -26.89 -18.76 -11.50
N THR A 104 -26.84 -18.03 -10.39
CA THR A 104 -28.00 -17.27 -9.88
C THR A 104 -28.36 -16.13 -10.83
N ASP A 105 -27.37 -15.41 -11.39
CA ASP A 105 -27.61 -14.35 -12.36
C ASP A 105 -28.34 -14.86 -13.63
N ARG A 106 -27.94 -16.03 -14.17
CA ARG A 106 -28.67 -16.67 -15.27
C ARG A 106 -30.11 -17.03 -14.92
N LEU A 107 -30.37 -17.48 -13.69
CA LEU A 107 -31.73 -17.81 -13.24
C LEU A 107 -32.58 -16.55 -13.12
N ILE A 108 -32.03 -15.46 -12.58
CA ILE A 108 -32.69 -14.16 -12.48
C ILE A 108 -33.04 -13.62 -13.88
N GLN A 109 -32.10 -13.67 -14.83
CA GLN A 109 -32.34 -13.26 -16.21
C GLN A 109 -33.45 -14.09 -16.89
N ARG A 110 -33.48 -15.41 -16.66
CA ARG A 110 -34.56 -16.28 -17.16
C ARG A 110 -35.91 -15.92 -16.55
N TYR A 111 -35.95 -15.65 -15.25
CA TYR A 111 -37.17 -15.24 -14.55
C TYR A 111 -37.70 -13.91 -15.09
N LEU A 112 -36.85 -12.88 -15.20
CA LEU A 112 -37.22 -11.57 -15.74
C LEU A 112 -37.71 -11.67 -17.20
N LYS A 113 -37.08 -12.51 -18.02
CA LYS A 113 -37.53 -12.77 -19.41
C LYS A 113 -38.88 -13.47 -19.47
N LYS A 114 -39.21 -14.30 -18.48
CA LYS A 114 -40.52 -14.97 -18.37
C LYS A 114 -41.63 -14.01 -17.93
N GLN A 115 -41.32 -13.02 -17.08
CA GLN A 115 -42.27 -12.00 -16.62
C GLN A 115 -42.57 -10.91 -17.68
N ARG A 116 -41.71 -10.75 -18.69
CA ARG A 116 -41.92 -9.83 -19.82
C ARG A 116 -42.68 -10.44 -21.02
N ARG A 117 -43.19 -11.66 -20.87
CA ARG A 117 -44.06 -12.35 -21.84
C ARG A 117 -45.46 -12.47 -21.25
#